data_AF-A0A822D977-F1
#
_entry.id   AF-A0A822D977-F1
#
_cell.length_a   1.000
_cell.length_b   1.000
_cell.length_c   1.000
_cell.angle_alpha   90.00
_cell.angle_beta   90.00
_cell.angle_gamma   90.00
#
_symmetry.space_group_name_H-M   'P 1'
#
loop_
_entity.id
_entity.type
_entity.pdbx_description
1 polymer ?
#
loop_
_entity_poly.entity_id
_entity_poly.type
_entity_poly.pdbx_seq_one_letter_code
_entity_poly.pdbx_strand_id
1 'polypeptide(L)'
;MKIVAATCNDRVRNGGEIGIDCDGPCVKRCNGGACRSADHCWSGVCGTNQTCLAATCNDRVRNGGEIGIDCDGPCVKRCYGRACSLPDDCWSGVCGSNRTCLAATCNDRVRNGGEIGIDCDGPCVKRCTGRACSSPDHCWSGVCGTNRTCSGN
;
A
#
# COMPACT_ATOMS: atom_id res chain seq x y z
N MET A 1 -46.59 -4.65 -17.19
CA MET A 1 -45.20 -4.46 -16.72
C MET A 1 -45.04 -5.15 -15.38
N LYS A 2 -44.18 -6.15 -15.28
CA LYS A 2 -43.85 -6.78 -13.98
C LYS A 2 -42.88 -5.85 -13.27
N ILE A 3 -43.29 -5.27 -12.15
CA ILE A 3 -42.36 -4.63 -11.22
C ILE A 3 -41.67 -5.78 -10.49
N VAL A 4 -40.48 -6.14 -10.96
CA VAL A 4 -39.63 -7.09 -10.24
C VAL A 4 -39.00 -6.28 -9.10
N ALA A 5 -39.27 -6.69 -7.86
CA ALA A 5 -38.64 -6.07 -6.70
C ALA A 5 -37.12 -6.26 -6.81
N ALA A 6 -36.36 -5.21 -6.57
CA ALA A 6 -34.90 -5.27 -6.50
C ALA A 6 -34.47 -6.26 -5.42
N THR A 7 -33.58 -7.18 -5.77
CA THR A 7 -33.02 -8.14 -4.81
C THR A 7 -31.53 -8.31 -5.07
N CYS A 8 -30.75 -8.52 -4.01
CA CYS A 8 -29.30 -8.68 -4.05
C CYS A 8 -28.80 -10.02 -4.63
N ASN A 9 -29.53 -10.59 -5.58
CA ASN A 9 -29.26 -11.86 -6.25
C ASN A 9 -30.07 -12.03 -7.55
N ASP A 10 -30.57 -10.94 -8.16
CA ASP A 10 -31.36 -10.97 -9.41
C ASP A 10 -30.50 -10.80 -10.69
N ARG A 11 -29.19 -10.60 -10.54
CA ARG A 11 -28.20 -10.42 -11.60
C ARG A 11 -28.38 -9.14 -12.41
N VAL A 12 -29.10 -8.17 -11.87
CA VAL A 12 -29.33 -6.87 -12.50
C VAL A 12 -28.96 -5.77 -11.52
N ARG A 13 -28.15 -4.80 -11.97
CA ARG A 13 -27.90 -3.60 -11.17
C ARG A 13 -29.17 -2.74 -11.09
N ASN A 14 -29.91 -2.83 -10.00
CA ASN A 14 -31.13 -2.06 -9.75
C ASN A 14 -31.21 -1.62 -8.27
N GLY A 15 -32.34 -1.08 -7.81
CA GLY A 15 -32.60 -0.88 -6.38
C GLY A 15 -31.67 0.07 -5.58
N GLY A 16 -30.69 0.72 -6.23
CA GLY A 16 -29.65 1.52 -5.56
C GLY A 16 -28.30 0.81 -5.41
N GLU A 17 -28.12 -0.37 -6.02
CA GLU A 17 -26.87 -1.12 -6.00
C GLU A 17 -25.69 -0.38 -6.68
N ILE A 18 -24.49 -0.57 -6.13
CA ILE A 18 -23.26 0.00 -6.73
C ILE A 18 -22.74 -0.93 -7.84
N GLY A 19 -22.62 -2.23 -7.58
CA GLY A 19 -22.36 -3.25 -8.60
C GLY A 19 -23.62 -4.06 -8.90
N ILE A 20 -23.49 -5.14 -9.67
CA ILE A 20 -24.60 -6.07 -9.88
C ILE A 20 -24.74 -6.92 -8.61
N ASP A 21 -25.90 -6.88 -7.95
CA ASP A 21 -26.21 -7.65 -6.73
C ASP A 21 -25.24 -7.37 -5.56
N CYS A 22 -24.62 -6.20 -5.49
CA CYS A 22 -23.62 -5.88 -4.47
C CYS A 22 -23.52 -4.40 -4.10
N ASP A 23 -23.21 -4.17 -2.82
CA ASP A 23 -23.11 -2.89 -2.13
C ASP A 23 -24.37 -2.00 -2.29
N GLY A 24 -24.34 -0.76 -1.79
CA GLY A 24 -25.51 0.10 -1.66
C GLY A 24 -26.53 -0.51 -0.67
N PRO A 25 -27.74 -0.89 -1.10
CA PRO A 25 -28.72 -1.59 -0.26
C PRO A 25 -28.29 -3.04 0.07
N CYS A 26 -27.32 -3.60 -0.65
CA CYS A 26 -26.87 -4.97 -0.45
C CYS A 26 -25.74 -5.05 0.56
N VAL A 27 -25.86 -5.98 1.52
CA VAL A 27 -24.87 -6.21 2.59
C VAL A 27 -23.53 -6.69 2.04
N LYS A 28 -23.55 -7.45 0.94
CA LYS A 28 -22.36 -8.03 0.33
C LYS A 28 -21.58 -6.95 -0.45
N ARG A 29 -20.30 -6.79 -0.10
CA ARG A 29 -19.32 -6.00 -0.88
C ARG A 29 -19.07 -6.61 -2.25
N CYS A 30 -18.78 -5.76 -3.24
CA CYS A 30 -18.50 -6.22 -4.59
C CYS A 30 -17.13 -6.91 -4.67
N ASN A 31 -17.06 -8.08 -5.34
CA ASN A 31 -15.82 -8.81 -5.59
C ASN A 31 -15.57 -8.83 -7.11
N GLY A 32 -15.13 -7.68 -7.62
CA GLY A 32 -15.23 -7.30 -9.03
C GLY A 32 -16.47 -6.44 -9.33
N GLY A 33 -16.56 -5.90 -10.54
CA GLY A 33 -17.65 -4.98 -10.91
C GLY A 33 -17.42 -3.53 -10.47
N ALA A 34 -18.45 -2.70 -10.56
CA ALA A 34 -18.33 -1.26 -10.36
C ALA A 34 -18.14 -0.87 -8.88
N CYS A 35 -17.41 0.23 -8.64
CA CYS A 35 -17.19 0.83 -7.33
C CYS A 35 -17.10 2.36 -7.44
N ARG A 36 -17.25 3.06 -6.31
CA ARG A 36 -17.03 4.51 -6.21
C ARG A 36 -15.95 4.86 -5.18
N SER A 37 -15.75 3.99 -4.20
CA SER A 37 -14.70 4.06 -3.19
C SER A 37 -14.21 2.65 -2.84
N ALA A 38 -13.05 2.60 -2.18
CA ALA A 38 -12.43 1.39 -1.64
C ALA A 38 -13.41 0.55 -0.81
N ASP A 39 -14.22 1.21 0.01
CA ASP A 39 -15.17 0.54 0.89
C ASP A 39 -16.12 -0.35 0.10
N HIS A 40 -16.51 -0.01 -1.12
CA HIS A 40 -17.48 -0.82 -1.89
C HIS A 40 -16.94 -2.19 -2.33
N CYS A 41 -15.63 -2.39 -2.22
CA CYS A 41 -14.95 -3.58 -2.68
C CYS A 41 -14.60 -4.50 -1.53
N TRP A 42 -14.80 -5.80 -1.72
CA TRP A 42 -14.37 -6.81 -0.76
C TRP A 42 -12.85 -6.76 -0.53
N SER A 43 -12.08 -6.45 -1.56
CA SER A 43 -10.63 -6.21 -1.47
C SER A 43 -10.26 -4.90 -0.78
N GLY A 44 -11.19 -3.97 -0.58
CA GLY A 44 -10.86 -2.61 -0.17
C GLY A 44 -10.12 -1.79 -1.26
N VAL A 45 -10.07 -2.27 -2.51
CA VAL A 45 -9.37 -1.59 -3.61
C VAL A 45 -10.33 -1.28 -4.76
N CYS A 46 -10.62 0.01 -4.94
CA CYS A 46 -11.37 0.52 -6.08
C CYS A 46 -10.40 1.14 -7.09
N GLY A 47 -10.27 0.51 -8.26
CA GLY A 47 -9.36 0.96 -9.31
C GLY A 47 -9.80 2.28 -9.95
N THR A 48 -8.88 2.91 -10.68
CA THR A 48 -9.12 4.17 -11.41
C THR A 48 -10.26 4.08 -12.44
N ASN A 49 -10.48 2.89 -12.99
CA ASN A 49 -11.59 2.60 -13.90
C ASN A 49 -12.93 2.37 -13.18
N GLN A 50 -13.03 2.72 -11.89
CA GLN A 50 -14.22 2.53 -11.06
C GLN A 50 -14.64 1.07 -10.97
N THR A 51 -13.66 0.16 -10.90
CA THR A 51 -13.88 -1.27 -10.77
C THR A 51 -13.12 -1.84 -9.58
N CYS A 52 -13.78 -2.72 -8.82
CA CYS A 52 -13.12 -3.44 -7.73
C CYS A 52 -12.00 -4.31 -8.28
N LEU A 53 -10.79 -4.12 -7.75
CA LEU A 53 -9.61 -4.91 -8.10
C LEU A 53 -9.46 -6.08 -7.13
N ALA A 54 -8.80 -7.14 -7.56
CA ALA A 54 -8.40 -8.22 -6.67
C ALA A 54 -7.36 -7.72 -5.66
N ALA A 55 -7.37 -8.33 -4.47
CA ALA A 55 -6.33 -8.16 -3.46
C ALA A 55 -4.96 -8.58 -4.02
N THR A 56 -3.91 -7.81 -3.72
CA THR A 56 -2.53 -8.12 -4.13
C THR A 56 -1.55 -7.79 -3.01
N CYS A 57 -0.43 -8.51 -2.95
CA CYS A 57 0.63 -8.34 -1.93
C CYS A 57 1.47 -7.05 -2.08
N ASN A 58 0.93 -6.02 -2.70
CA ASN A 58 1.57 -4.73 -2.93
C ASN A 58 0.54 -3.61 -3.22
N ASP A 59 -0.72 -3.77 -2.82
CA ASP A 59 -1.77 -2.76 -2.98
C ASP A 59 -1.88 -1.79 -1.79
N ARG A 60 -1.05 -1.99 -0.75
CA ARG A 60 -0.98 -1.17 0.47
C ARG A 60 -2.24 -1.25 1.33
N VAL A 61 -3.06 -2.28 1.14
CA VAL A 61 -4.27 -2.53 1.93
C VAL A 61 -4.17 -3.92 2.53
N ARG A 62 -4.37 -4.03 3.85
CA ARG A 62 -4.48 -5.35 4.49
C ARG A 62 -5.78 -6.03 4.06
N ASN A 63 -5.71 -6.90 3.07
CA ASN A 63 -6.86 -7.59 2.47
C ASN A 63 -6.49 -9.04 2.12
N GLY A 64 -7.34 -9.77 1.38
CA GLY A 64 -6.96 -11.04 0.75
C GLY A 64 -6.54 -12.22 1.65
N GLY A 65 -6.55 -12.05 2.98
CA GLY A 65 -6.03 -13.03 3.95
C GLY A 65 -4.66 -12.67 4.55
N GLU A 66 -4.14 -11.47 4.30
CA GLU A 66 -2.86 -11.00 4.84
C GLU A 66 -2.88 -10.80 6.37
N ILE A 67 -1.72 -11.02 7.01
CA ILE A 67 -1.56 -10.81 8.44
C ILE A 67 -1.09 -9.38 8.74
N GLY A 68 -0.19 -8.82 7.94
CA GLY A 68 0.13 -7.39 7.92
C GLY A 68 -0.35 -6.76 6.63
N ILE A 69 -0.08 -5.47 6.42
CA ILE A 69 -0.34 -4.85 5.11
C ILE A 69 0.67 -5.43 4.11
N ASP A 70 0.20 -6.04 3.03
CA ASP A 70 1.01 -6.59 1.94
C ASP A 70 2.00 -7.70 2.37
N CYS A 71 1.80 -8.36 3.52
CA CYS A 71 2.74 -9.35 4.05
C CYS A 71 2.10 -10.48 4.86
N ASP A 72 2.80 -11.62 4.88
CA ASP A 72 2.36 -12.90 5.44
C ASP A 72 1.05 -13.44 4.84
N GLY A 73 0.56 -14.57 5.37
CA GLY A 73 -0.66 -15.22 4.90
C GLY A 73 -0.48 -15.73 3.47
N PRO A 74 -1.23 -15.23 2.48
CA PRO A 74 -1.03 -15.56 1.07
C PRO A 74 0.22 -14.92 0.46
N CYS A 75 0.83 -13.93 1.11
CA CYS A 75 1.97 -13.21 0.57
C CYS A 75 3.31 -13.87 0.92
N VAL A 76 4.20 -13.94 -0.08
CA VAL A 76 5.52 -14.58 0.05
C VAL A 76 6.41 -13.79 1.03
N LYS A 77 6.33 -12.46 0.98
CA LYS A 77 7.10 -11.58 1.85
C LYS A 77 6.53 -11.57 3.26
N ARG A 78 7.43 -11.58 4.23
CA ARG A 78 7.14 -11.72 5.65
C ARG A 78 7.08 -10.37 6.33
N CYS A 79 6.18 -10.24 7.30
CA CYS A 79 6.09 -9.05 8.12
C CYS A 79 7.27 -8.94 9.12
N TYR A 80 7.42 -7.76 9.72
CA TYR A 80 8.36 -7.51 10.81
C TYR A 80 8.26 -8.58 11.92
N GLY A 81 9.42 -8.98 12.47
CA GLY A 81 9.55 -9.94 13.56
C GLY A 81 9.48 -11.42 13.13
N ARG A 82 9.18 -11.71 11.85
CA ARG A 82 9.19 -13.07 11.30
C ARG A 82 10.61 -13.53 10.99
N ALA A 83 10.84 -14.84 11.05
CA ALA A 83 12.12 -15.42 10.65
C ALA A 83 12.39 -15.23 9.14
N CYS A 84 13.64 -14.92 8.79
CA CYS A 84 14.12 -14.74 7.41
C CYS A 84 15.52 -15.36 7.24
N SER A 85 15.86 -15.67 5.99
CA SER A 85 17.19 -16.12 5.59
C SER A 85 17.86 -15.09 4.68
N LEU A 86 17.08 -14.39 3.86
CA LEU A 86 17.53 -13.36 2.93
C LEU A 86 16.74 -12.06 3.14
N PRO A 87 17.31 -10.91 2.75
CA PRO A 87 16.60 -9.62 2.79
C PRO A 87 15.26 -9.66 2.02
N ASP A 88 15.23 -10.35 0.87
CA ASP A 88 14.05 -10.47 0.00
C ASP A 88 12.89 -11.26 0.62
N ASP A 89 13.15 -12.06 1.67
CA ASP A 89 12.11 -12.73 2.44
C ASP A 89 11.23 -11.73 3.20
N CYS A 90 11.76 -10.54 3.48
CA CYS A 90 11.11 -9.54 4.32
C CYS A 90 10.41 -8.49 3.46
N TRP A 91 9.22 -8.07 3.90
CA TRP A 91 8.51 -6.96 3.26
C TRP A 91 9.33 -5.67 3.23
N SER A 92 10.07 -5.40 4.32
CA SER A 92 11.02 -4.28 4.41
C SER A 92 12.24 -4.43 3.50
N GLY A 93 12.54 -5.63 3.00
CA GLY A 93 13.81 -5.90 2.34
C GLY A 93 14.99 -5.93 3.32
N VAL A 94 14.75 -6.06 4.64
CA VAL A 94 15.81 -6.06 5.66
C VAL A 94 15.67 -7.30 6.55
N CYS A 95 16.63 -8.22 6.41
CA CYS A 95 16.78 -9.37 7.30
C CYS A 95 17.92 -9.10 8.29
N GLY A 96 17.59 -8.98 9.57
CA GLY A 96 18.54 -8.65 10.63
C GLY A 96 19.50 -9.80 10.95
N SER A 97 20.59 -9.50 11.66
CA SER A 97 21.61 -10.49 12.06
C SER A 97 21.07 -11.64 12.91
N ASN A 98 19.95 -11.42 13.60
CA ASN A 98 19.23 -12.45 14.37
C ASN A 98 18.32 -13.33 13.50
N ARG A 99 18.39 -13.23 12.16
CA ARG A 99 17.53 -13.93 11.20
C ARG A 99 16.05 -13.59 11.36
N THR A 100 15.74 -12.33 11.66
CA THR A 100 14.36 -11.82 11.70
C THR A 100 14.19 -10.57 10.85
N CYS A 101 13.01 -10.43 10.26
CA CYS A 101 12.65 -9.26 9.47
C CYS A 101 12.59 -8.02 10.35
N LEU A 102 13.35 -7.00 9.97
CA LEU A 102 13.37 -5.72 10.67
C LEU A 102 12.35 -4.76 10.04
N ALA A 103 11.88 -3.79 10.81
CA ALA A 103 11.05 -2.71 10.28
C ALA A 103 11.91 -1.82 9.38
N ALA A 104 11.29 -1.23 8.36
CA ALA A 104 11.90 -0.20 7.53
C ALA A 104 12.34 1.00 8.39
N THR A 105 13.56 1.51 8.19
CA THR A 105 14.05 2.70 8.88
C THR A 105 14.78 3.64 7.93
N CYS A 106 14.78 4.95 8.23
CA CYS A 106 15.40 6.00 7.41
C CYS A 106 16.94 6.02 7.42
N ASN A 107 17.57 4.87 7.62
CA ASN A 107 19.01 4.67 7.75
C ASN A 107 19.40 3.18 7.61
N ASP A 108 18.53 2.35 7.03
CA ASP A 108 18.78 0.92 6.80
C ASP A 108 19.44 0.63 5.44
N ARG A 109 19.66 1.67 4.63
CA ARG A 109 20.29 1.65 3.31
C ARG A 109 19.46 0.92 2.26
N VAL A 110 18.17 0.73 2.49
CA VAL A 110 17.23 0.10 1.57
C VAL A 110 16.10 1.08 1.30
N ARG A 111 15.77 1.30 0.03
CA ARG A 111 14.57 2.09 -0.31
C ARG A 111 13.30 1.28 0.02
N ASN A 112 12.74 1.48 1.20
CA ASN A 112 11.57 0.75 1.69
C ASN A 112 10.62 1.71 2.44
N GLY A 113 9.61 1.21 3.15
CA GLY A 113 8.81 2.00 4.11
C GLY A 113 8.00 3.19 3.54
N GLY A 114 8.00 3.42 2.23
CA GLY A 114 7.40 4.60 1.59
C GLY A 114 8.40 5.70 1.19
N GLU A 115 9.69 5.44 1.26
CA GLU A 115 10.75 6.37 0.87
C GLU A 115 10.79 6.69 -0.64
N ILE A 116 11.20 7.92 -0.96
CA ILE A 116 11.32 8.36 -2.37
C ILE A 116 12.73 8.08 -2.91
N GLY A 117 13.76 8.24 -2.10
CA GLY A 117 15.11 7.73 -2.36
C GLY A 117 15.51 6.71 -1.31
N ILE A 118 16.74 6.19 -1.36
CA ILE A 118 17.25 5.32 -0.28
C ILE A 118 17.41 6.16 0.99
N ASP A 119 16.75 5.79 2.08
CA ASP A 119 16.83 6.44 3.40
C ASP A 119 16.42 7.93 3.41
N CYS A 120 15.66 8.39 2.42
CA CYS A 120 15.34 9.81 2.28
C CYS A 120 13.99 10.10 1.63
N ASP A 121 13.42 11.26 2.01
CA ASP A 121 12.08 11.72 1.65
C ASP A 121 10.96 10.74 2.01
N GLY A 122 9.71 11.07 1.62
CA GLY A 122 8.53 10.30 2.00
C GLY A 122 8.31 10.39 3.52
N PRO A 123 8.34 9.28 4.26
CA PRO A 123 8.25 9.28 5.73
C PRO A 123 9.53 9.80 6.41
N CYS A 124 10.66 9.89 5.69
CA CYS A 124 11.93 10.29 6.28
C CYS A 124 12.09 11.81 6.33
N VAL A 125 12.60 12.30 7.48
CA VAL A 125 12.81 13.73 7.74
C VAL A 125 13.88 14.31 6.80
N LYS A 126 14.93 13.53 6.54
CA LYS A 126 16.03 13.95 5.66
C LYS A 126 15.60 13.86 4.19
N ARG A 127 16.04 14.85 3.41
CA ARG A 127 15.72 15.03 2.00
C ARG A 127 16.78 14.41 1.11
N CYS A 128 16.35 13.85 -0.02
CA CYS A 128 17.28 13.35 -1.04
C CYS A 128 17.96 14.50 -1.79
N THR A 129 19.01 14.18 -2.55
CA THR A 129 19.68 15.12 -3.47
C THR A 129 18.68 15.82 -4.41
N GLY A 130 18.91 17.11 -4.67
CA GLY A 130 18.07 17.96 -5.53
C GLY A 130 16.88 18.61 -4.82
N ARG A 131 16.55 18.22 -3.58
CA ARG A 131 15.46 18.80 -2.79
C ARG A 131 15.88 20.11 -2.13
N ALA A 132 14.94 21.03 -1.95
CA ALA A 132 15.19 22.27 -1.22
C ALA A 132 15.60 22.01 0.24
N CYS A 133 16.55 22.79 0.75
CA CYS A 133 17.06 22.72 2.12
C CYS A 133 17.36 24.12 2.67
N SER A 134 17.30 24.25 4.00
CA SER A 134 17.70 25.48 4.71
C SER A 134 18.95 25.28 5.57
N SER A 135 19.30 24.04 5.88
CA SER A 135 20.52 23.67 6.60
C SER A 135 21.02 22.30 6.12
N PRO A 136 22.30 21.97 6.35
CA PRO A 136 22.87 20.67 5.97
C PRO A 136 22.16 19.46 6.63
N ASP A 137 21.64 19.62 7.85
CA ASP A 137 20.93 18.56 8.59
C ASP A 137 19.61 18.13 7.92
N HIS A 138 19.05 18.96 7.05
CA HIS A 138 17.87 18.62 6.27
C HIS A 138 18.17 17.66 5.13
N CYS A 139 19.45 17.48 4.77
CA CYS A 139 19.86 16.66 3.65
C CYS A 139 20.38 15.32 4.13
N TRP A 140 20.01 14.24 3.43
CA TRP A 140 20.54 12.91 3.70
C TRP A 140 22.07 12.88 3.60
N SER A 141 22.62 13.57 2.60
CA SER A 141 24.06 13.75 2.41
C SER A 141 24.76 14.56 3.49
N GLY A 142 24.00 15.29 4.33
CA GLY A 142 24.55 16.30 5.24
C GLY A 142 25.08 17.53 4.52
N VAL A 143 24.71 17.77 3.26
CA VAL A 143 25.20 18.90 2.45
C VAL A 143 24.03 19.66 1.84
N CYS A 144 23.82 20.90 2.31
CA CYS A 144 22.91 21.86 1.69
C CYS A 144 23.72 22.85 0.84
N GLY A 145 23.62 22.70 -0.49
CA GLY A 145 24.37 23.52 -1.44
C GLY A 145 23.98 25.00 -1.39
N THR A 146 24.82 25.86 -1.97
CA THR A 146 24.60 27.32 -2.05
C THR A 146 23.29 27.70 -2.74
N ASN A 147 22.80 26.87 -3.65
CA ASN A 147 21.49 27.05 -4.30
C ASN A 147 20.29 26.63 -3.42
N ARG A 148 20.52 26.39 -2.12
CA ARG A 148 19.52 25.89 -1.16
C ARG A 148 18.90 24.56 -1.57
N THR A 149 19.73 23.67 -2.14
CA THR A 149 19.34 22.32 -2.55
C THR A 149 20.30 21.29 -1.98
N CYS A 150 19.80 20.13 -1.56
CA CYS A 150 20.62 19.02 -1.11
C CYS A 150 21.52 18.54 -2.25
N SER A 151 22.81 18.42 -1.99
CA SER A 151 23.79 17.96 -2.97
C SER A 151 24.28 16.55 -2.61
N GLY A 152 24.69 15.76 -3.60
CA GLY A 152 25.37 14.48 -3.34
C GLY A 152 26.78 14.72 -2.81
N ASN A 153 27.33 13.72 -2.10
CA ASN A 153 28.76 13.64 -1.80
C ASN A 153 29.54 13.14 -3.01
#